data_AF-A0A2M9XE82-F1
#
_entry.id   AF-A0A2M9XE82-F1
#
_cell.length_a   1.000
_cell.length_b   1.000
_cell.length_c   1.000
_cell.angle_alpha   90.00
_cell.angle_beta   90.00
_cell.angle_gamma   90.00
#
_symmetry.space_group_name_H-M   'P 1'
#
loop_
_entity.id
_entity.type
_entity.pdbx_description
1 polymer ?
#
loop_
_entity_poly.entity_id
_entity_poly.type
_entity_poly.pdbx_seq_one_letter_code
_entity_poly.pdbx_strand_id
1 'polypeptide(L)'
;MSKIGLSIGFVCLLGYAFSGCSDSVGAPNEKKGGKMKYEVQKSEEEWKKVLSSEQYRIIREKGTERAFTGEYYYNKEKGKYLCAACGAELFSSDTKYESGSGWPSFYKPAADKSVQSETDTSHGMTRTEVLCARCGGHLGHVFPDGPEPTGLRYCINSASLKFKKD
;
A
#
# COMPACT_ATOMS: atom_id res chain seq x y z
N MET A 1 -73.68 58.52 22.82
CA MET A 1 -72.40 58.35 23.56
C MET A 1 -72.53 57.14 24.46
N SER A 2 -72.11 55.96 24.00
CA SER A 2 -71.70 54.86 24.86
C SER A 2 -70.92 53.85 24.01
N LYS A 3 -69.96 53.21 24.67
CA LYS A 3 -68.78 52.49 24.18
C LYS A 3 -69.13 51.12 23.55
N ILE A 4 -68.06 50.38 23.22
CA ILE A 4 -67.90 48.92 23.09
C ILE A 4 -67.66 48.54 21.62
N GLY A 5 -66.54 47.94 21.22
CA GLY A 5 -65.51 47.23 21.96
C GLY A 5 -65.07 46.05 21.12
N LEU A 6 -63.93 46.19 20.44
CA LEU A 6 -63.25 45.17 19.67
C LEU A 6 -62.61 44.16 20.64
N SER A 7 -62.93 42.87 20.54
CA SER A 7 -62.04 41.80 20.98
C SER A 7 -62.51 40.46 20.43
N ILE A 8 -61.83 39.99 19.37
CA ILE A 8 -61.92 38.60 18.89
C ILE A 8 -60.89 37.82 19.69
N GLY A 9 -61.35 37.12 20.73
CA GLY A 9 -60.56 36.17 21.49
C GLY A 9 -60.47 34.85 20.72
N PHE A 10 -59.26 34.51 20.27
CA PHE A 10 -58.97 33.21 19.67
C PHE A 10 -58.84 32.16 20.76
N VAL A 11 -59.60 31.08 20.58
CA VAL A 11 -59.78 29.95 21.48
C VAL A 11 -58.54 29.04 21.45
N CYS A 12 -58.27 28.46 22.63
CA CYS A 12 -57.55 27.24 22.96
C CYS A 12 -56.92 26.43 21.82
N LEU A 13 -55.73 25.87 22.06
CA LEU A 13 -55.60 24.44 22.38
C LEU A 13 -54.13 24.05 22.60
N LEU A 14 -53.94 23.29 23.67
CA LEU A 14 -52.98 22.19 23.83
C LEU A 14 -51.49 22.56 23.83
N GLY A 15 -50.97 22.68 25.05
CA GLY A 15 -49.57 22.41 25.31
C GLY A 15 -49.19 21.01 24.86
N TYR A 16 -48.11 20.92 24.10
CA TYR A 16 -47.30 19.73 23.94
C TYR A 16 -45.91 20.09 24.44
N ALA A 17 -45.53 19.50 25.57
CA ALA A 17 -44.15 19.51 26.02
C ALA A 17 -43.33 18.67 25.04
N PHE A 18 -42.54 19.31 24.18
CA PHE A 18 -41.49 18.61 23.46
C PHE A 18 -40.33 18.36 24.43
N SER A 19 -40.28 17.12 24.90
CA SER A 19 -39.09 16.54 25.52
C SER A 19 -37.94 16.65 24.51
N GLY A 20 -37.02 17.58 24.75
CA GLY A 20 -35.78 17.68 23.99
C GLY A 20 -34.91 16.46 24.30
N CYS A 21 -34.86 15.49 23.40
CA CYS A 21 -33.80 14.50 23.40
C CYS A 21 -32.51 15.22 23.01
N SER A 22 -31.60 15.34 23.98
CA SER A 22 -30.22 15.72 23.77
C SER A 22 -29.58 14.69 22.83
N ASP A 23 -29.35 15.06 21.56
CA ASP A 23 -28.48 14.30 20.68
C ASP A 23 -27.06 14.35 21.25
N SER A 24 -26.73 13.36 22.07
CA SER A 24 -25.37 13.03 22.41
C SER A 24 -24.68 12.57 21.13
N VAL A 25 -24.06 13.50 20.40
CA VAL A 25 -23.09 13.20 19.36
C VAL A 25 -21.93 12.44 20.00
N GLY A 26 -22.01 11.12 19.95
CA GLY A 26 -20.93 10.23 20.37
C GLY A 26 -19.69 10.51 19.52
N ALA A 27 -18.63 10.93 20.19
CA ALA A 27 -17.31 11.05 19.59
C ALA A 27 -16.89 9.72 18.93
N PRO A 28 -16.21 9.73 17.77
CA PRO A 28 -15.65 8.51 17.21
C PRO A 28 -14.60 7.94 18.18
N ASN A 29 -14.86 6.70 18.61
CA ASN A 29 -14.07 5.91 19.53
C ASN A 29 -12.67 5.65 18.94
N GLU A 30 -11.65 6.28 19.52
CA GLU A 30 -10.26 6.10 19.18
C GLU A 30 -9.71 4.76 19.76
N LYS A 31 -9.18 3.95 18.85
CA LYS A 31 -8.08 2.97 19.00
C LYS A 31 -8.32 1.67 19.78
N LYS A 32 -8.47 0.58 19.00
CA LYS A 32 -7.90 -0.73 19.35
C LYS A 32 -6.52 -0.85 18.71
N GLY A 33 -5.47 -0.78 19.53
CA GLY A 33 -4.07 -0.95 19.11
C GLY A 33 -3.80 -2.38 18.65
N GLY A 34 -4.00 -2.64 17.37
CA GLY A 34 -3.46 -3.82 16.70
C GLY A 34 -1.94 -3.71 16.57
N LYS A 35 -1.24 -4.83 16.73
CA LYS A 35 0.21 -4.91 16.49
C LYS A 35 0.48 -4.48 15.05
N MET A 36 1.22 -3.38 14.84
CA MET A 36 1.51 -2.88 13.50
C MET A 36 2.28 -3.95 12.71
N LYS A 37 1.73 -4.41 11.57
CA LYS A 37 2.30 -5.53 10.78
C LYS A 37 3.71 -5.22 10.24
N TYR A 38 3.97 -3.95 9.94
CA TYR A 38 5.21 -3.44 9.35
C TYR A 38 5.70 -2.19 10.08
N GLU A 39 7.00 -1.92 10.03
CA GLU A 39 7.65 -0.75 10.64
C GLU A 39 7.14 0.57 10.04
N VAL A 40 7.01 0.63 8.71
CA VAL A 40 6.53 1.81 8.00
C VAL A 40 5.05 1.64 7.69
N GLN A 41 4.24 2.57 8.21
CA GLN A 41 2.79 2.59 8.11
C GLN A 41 2.36 3.98 7.66
N LYS A 42 1.55 4.02 6.60
CA LYS A 42 0.95 5.24 6.07
C LYS A 42 -0.44 4.92 5.54
N SER A 43 -1.33 5.91 5.50
CA SER A 43 -2.62 5.77 4.83
C SER A 43 -2.46 5.65 3.32
N GLU A 44 -3.50 5.17 2.63
CA GLU A 44 -3.45 5.07 1.16
C GLU A 44 -3.36 6.46 0.50
N GLU A 45 -3.96 7.49 1.11
CA GLU A 45 -3.84 8.89 0.66
C GLU A 45 -2.42 9.42 0.80
N GLU A 46 -1.72 9.07 1.88
CA GLU A 46 -0.32 9.41 2.07
C GLU A 46 0.58 8.66 1.07
N TRP A 47 0.29 7.39 0.77
CA TRP A 47 1.00 6.65 -0.26
C TRP A 47 0.81 7.26 -1.65
N LYS A 48 -0.42 7.62 -2.02
CA LYS A 48 -0.73 8.28 -3.30
C LYS A 48 -0.02 9.63 -3.48
N LYS A 49 0.36 10.31 -2.39
CA LYS A 49 1.12 11.56 -2.45
C LYS A 49 2.62 11.37 -2.72
N VAL A 50 3.19 10.23 -2.30
CA VAL A 50 4.64 9.98 -2.38
C VAL A 50 5.04 8.99 -3.48
N LEU A 51 4.09 8.22 -3.99
CA LEU A 51 4.27 7.28 -5.10
C LEU A 51 3.69 7.88 -6.38
N SER A 52 4.33 7.59 -7.53
CA SER A 52 3.66 7.80 -8.81
C SER A 52 2.45 6.85 -8.94
N SER A 53 1.54 7.16 -9.86
CA SER A 53 0.36 6.30 -10.09
C SER A 53 0.73 4.85 -10.41
N GLU A 54 1.80 4.64 -11.20
CA GLU A 54 2.27 3.30 -11.55
C GLU A 54 2.92 2.58 -10.36
N GLN A 55 3.72 3.31 -9.57
CA GLN A 55 4.30 2.76 -8.34
C GLN A 55 3.21 2.39 -7.33
N TYR A 56 2.18 3.22 -7.18
CA TYR A 56 1.06 2.93 -6.30
C TYR A 56 0.30 1.68 -6.76
N ARG A 57 -0.06 1.60 -8.05
CA ARG A 57 -0.73 0.44 -8.65
C ARG A 57 0.04 -0.86 -8.40
N ILE A 58 1.35 -0.84 -8.58
CA ILE A 58 2.18 -2.03 -8.40
C ILE A 58 2.38 -2.34 -6.92
N ILE A 59 2.86 -1.38 -6.13
CA ILE A 59 3.31 -1.61 -4.75
C ILE A 59 2.14 -1.78 -3.78
N ARG A 60 1.02 -1.08 -3.99
CA ARG A 60 -0.14 -1.08 -3.08
C ARG A 60 -1.28 -1.96 -3.59
N GLU A 61 -1.52 -1.96 -4.90
CA GLU A 61 -2.62 -2.74 -5.50
C GLU A 61 -2.15 -4.07 -6.11
N LYS A 62 -0.91 -4.49 -5.82
CA LYS A 62 -0.29 -5.74 -6.28
C LYS A 62 -0.31 -5.91 -7.81
N GLY A 63 -0.25 -4.79 -8.53
CA GLY A 63 -0.14 -4.78 -9.99
C GLY A 63 1.21 -5.32 -10.48
N THR A 64 1.29 -5.57 -11.78
CA THR A 64 2.55 -5.94 -12.46
C THR A 64 2.79 -4.99 -13.63
N GLU A 65 4.02 -4.52 -13.80
CA GLU A 65 4.40 -3.72 -14.98
C GLU A 65 4.50 -4.59 -16.24
N ARG A 66 4.41 -3.99 -17.42
CA ARG A 66 4.57 -4.73 -18.67
C ARG A 66 6.01 -5.27 -18.79
N ALA A 67 6.13 -6.48 -19.31
CA ALA A 67 7.44 -7.10 -19.54
C ALA A 67 8.32 -6.22 -20.45
N PHE A 68 9.63 -6.21 -20.17
CA PHE A 68 10.69 -5.52 -20.89
C PHE A 68 10.62 -3.98 -20.89
N THR A 69 9.74 -3.37 -20.10
CA THR A 69 9.58 -1.90 -20.07
C THR A 69 10.10 -1.22 -18.82
N GLY A 70 10.42 -1.98 -17.77
CA GLY A 70 10.92 -1.42 -16.51
C GLY A 70 12.29 -0.75 -16.68
N GLU A 71 12.44 0.44 -16.09
CA GLU A 71 13.68 1.24 -16.08
C GLU A 71 14.93 0.41 -15.74
N TYR A 72 14.81 -0.48 -14.75
CA TYR A 72 15.91 -1.27 -14.22
C TYR A 72 16.04 -2.66 -14.83
N TYR A 73 15.24 -2.99 -15.84
CA TYR A 73 15.33 -4.29 -16.50
C TYR A 73 16.74 -4.52 -17.07
N TYR A 74 17.20 -3.61 -17.93
CA TYR A 74 18.54 -3.65 -18.54
C TYR A 74 19.64 -2.98 -17.72
N ASN A 75 19.34 -2.47 -16.52
CA ASN A 75 20.35 -1.81 -15.70
C ASN A 75 21.45 -2.80 -15.27
N LYS A 76 22.72 -2.46 -15.52
CA LYS A 76 23.92 -3.22 -15.15
C LYS A 76 24.89 -2.43 -14.27
N GLU A 77 24.51 -1.22 -13.84
CA GLU A 77 25.36 -0.38 -13.02
C GLU A 77 25.57 -0.99 -11.62
N LYS A 78 26.75 -0.72 -11.04
CA LYS A 78 27.04 -1.10 -9.65
C LYS A 78 26.33 -0.18 -8.67
N GLY A 79 25.65 -0.79 -7.71
CA GLY A 79 24.81 -0.09 -6.76
C GLY A 79 23.81 -0.99 -6.05
N LYS A 80 22.85 -0.32 -5.42
CA LYS A 80 21.82 -0.89 -4.55
C LYS A 80 20.43 -0.59 -5.10
N TYR A 81 19.54 -1.58 -4.99
CA TYR A 81 18.12 -1.43 -5.28
C TYR A 81 17.34 -1.27 -3.99
N LEU A 82 16.72 -0.11 -3.84
CA LEU A 82 15.94 0.29 -2.68
C LEU A 82 14.45 0.15 -2.98
N CYS A 83 13.63 -0.05 -1.96
CA CYS A 83 12.17 0.01 -2.08
C CYS A 83 11.74 1.41 -2.52
N ALA A 84 11.01 1.50 -3.63
CA ALA A 84 10.54 2.80 -4.14
C ALA A 84 9.66 3.56 -3.12
N ALA A 85 8.94 2.83 -2.27
CA ALA A 85 8.03 3.39 -1.26
C ALA A 85 8.71 3.85 0.03
N CYS A 86 9.53 3.00 0.67
CA CYS A 86 10.10 3.29 1.99
C CYS A 86 11.62 3.47 2.02
N GLY A 87 12.30 3.30 0.88
CA GLY A 87 13.75 3.46 0.76
C GLY A 87 14.59 2.36 1.41
N ALA A 88 13.99 1.27 1.92
CA ALA A 88 14.73 0.13 2.47
C ALA A 88 15.59 -0.55 1.39
N GLU A 89 16.79 -1.01 1.74
CA GLU A 89 17.64 -1.78 0.83
C GLU A 89 17.07 -3.19 0.61
N LEU A 90 16.79 -3.52 -0.65
CA LEU A 90 16.14 -4.77 -1.05
C LEU A 90 17.12 -5.73 -1.72
N PHE A 91 17.88 -5.26 -2.70
CA PHE A 91 18.79 -6.08 -3.51
C PHE A 91 20.09 -5.33 -3.83
N SER A 92 21.15 -6.09 -4.12
CA SER A 92 22.42 -5.58 -4.64
C SER A 92 22.53 -5.87 -6.15
N SER A 93 23.20 -4.97 -6.87
CA SER A 93 23.62 -5.22 -8.26
C SER A 93 24.47 -6.50 -8.43
N ASP A 94 25.19 -6.94 -7.38
CA ASP A 94 25.98 -8.18 -7.41
C ASP A 94 25.14 -9.45 -7.48
N THR A 95 23.85 -9.34 -7.16
CA THR A 95 22.92 -10.47 -7.18
C THR A 95 21.98 -10.41 -8.37
N LYS A 96 22.04 -9.33 -9.15
CA LYS A 96 21.25 -9.11 -10.35
C LYS A 96 21.81 -9.93 -11.51
N TYR A 97 20.94 -10.51 -12.32
CA TYR A 97 21.32 -11.24 -13.53
C TYR A 97 20.24 -11.15 -14.62
N GLU A 98 20.58 -11.56 -15.83
CA GLU A 98 19.66 -11.61 -16.96
C GLU A 98 18.97 -12.97 -17.02
N SER A 99 17.70 -13.02 -16.62
CA SER A 99 16.88 -14.24 -16.66
C SER A 99 16.11 -14.43 -17.97
N GLY A 100 16.01 -13.37 -18.79
CA GLY A 100 15.10 -13.33 -19.94
C GLY A 100 13.61 -13.20 -19.57
N SER A 101 13.25 -13.05 -18.29
CA SER A 101 11.84 -13.02 -17.85
C SER A 101 11.06 -11.77 -18.29
N GLY A 102 11.76 -10.67 -18.57
CA GLY A 102 11.17 -9.36 -18.85
C GLY A 102 11.10 -8.41 -17.64
N TRP A 103 11.56 -8.84 -16.46
CA TRP A 103 11.65 -7.99 -15.27
C TRP A 103 13.02 -8.13 -14.58
N PRO A 104 13.48 -7.11 -13.81
CA PRO A 104 14.65 -7.23 -12.96
C PRO A 104 14.67 -8.56 -12.18
N SER A 105 15.79 -9.28 -12.28
CA SER A 105 15.93 -10.60 -11.66
C SER A 105 17.15 -10.65 -10.78
N PHE A 106 16.98 -11.13 -9.55
CA PHE A 106 18.04 -11.29 -8.55
C PHE A 106 18.04 -12.71 -8.01
N TYR A 107 19.20 -13.27 -7.68
CA TYR A 107 19.24 -14.62 -7.11
C TYR A 107 19.16 -14.66 -5.57
N LYS A 108 19.37 -13.51 -4.91
CA LYS A 108 19.21 -13.36 -3.45
C LYS A 108 18.92 -11.89 -3.07
N PRO A 109 18.19 -11.64 -1.96
CA PRO A 109 18.03 -10.31 -1.39
C PRO A 109 19.35 -9.78 -0.81
N ALA A 110 19.40 -8.47 -0.52
CA ALA A 110 20.55 -7.83 0.12
C ALA A 110 20.82 -8.38 1.53
N ALA A 111 19.74 -8.73 2.25
CA ALA A 111 19.77 -9.47 3.50
C ALA A 111 18.49 -10.32 3.64
N ASP A 112 18.53 -11.38 4.44
CA ASP A 112 17.37 -12.27 4.67
C ASP A 112 16.13 -11.52 5.17
N LYS A 113 16.35 -10.45 5.93
CA LYS A 113 15.30 -9.58 6.47
C LYS A 113 14.86 -8.44 5.55
N SER A 114 15.43 -8.32 4.34
CA SER A 114 15.08 -7.22 3.41
C SER A 114 13.70 -7.43 2.78
N VAL A 115 13.32 -8.69 2.56
CA VAL A 115 12.06 -9.08 1.92
C VAL A 115 11.31 -10.11 2.75
N GLN A 116 10.00 -10.19 2.56
CA GLN A 116 9.14 -11.25 3.08
C GLN A 116 8.48 -11.98 1.91
N SER A 117 8.09 -13.23 2.15
CA SER A 117 7.38 -14.03 1.16
C SER A 117 6.01 -14.45 1.69
N GLU A 118 4.99 -14.35 0.84
CA GLU A 118 3.62 -14.77 1.15
C GLU A 118 3.07 -15.62 -0.02
N THR A 119 2.18 -16.56 0.29
CA THR A 119 1.51 -17.36 -0.76
C THR A 119 0.49 -16.49 -1.49
N ASP A 120 0.58 -16.45 -2.82
CA ASP A 120 -0.34 -15.76 -3.73
C ASP A 120 -1.11 -16.78 -4.57
N THR A 121 -2.43 -16.88 -4.36
CA THR A 121 -3.33 -17.77 -5.10
C THR A 121 -4.18 -17.04 -6.15
N SER A 122 -3.79 -15.82 -6.53
CA SER A 122 -4.49 -15.04 -7.55
C SER A 122 -4.38 -15.69 -8.94
N HIS A 123 -5.32 -15.32 -9.83
CA HIS A 123 -5.35 -15.78 -11.22
C HIS A 123 -5.35 -17.32 -11.42
N GLY A 124 -5.79 -18.08 -10.41
CA GLY A 124 -5.84 -19.55 -10.48
C GLY A 124 -4.48 -20.23 -10.41
N MET A 125 -3.43 -19.51 -10.00
CA MET A 125 -2.07 -20.04 -9.83
C MET A 125 -1.63 -19.90 -8.39
N THR A 126 -0.81 -20.83 -7.90
CA THR A 126 -0.11 -20.70 -6.60
C THR A 126 1.31 -20.23 -6.85
N ARG A 127 1.61 -18.99 -6.45
CA ARG A 127 2.93 -18.36 -6.56
C ARG A 127 3.40 -17.88 -5.20
N THR A 128 4.69 -17.57 -5.09
CA THR A 128 5.26 -16.97 -3.87
C THR A 128 5.50 -15.49 -4.12
N GLU A 129 4.63 -14.64 -3.58
CA GLU A 129 4.77 -13.19 -3.64
C GLU A 129 5.95 -12.74 -2.79
N VAL A 130 6.63 -11.68 -3.24
CA VAL A 130 7.72 -11.02 -2.52
C VAL A 130 7.27 -9.62 -2.13
N LEU A 131 7.37 -9.32 -0.83
CA LEU A 131 6.99 -8.06 -0.22
C LEU A 131 8.22 -7.38 0.41
N CYS A 132 8.23 -6.05 0.47
CA CYS A 132 9.20 -5.33 1.27
C CYS A 132 8.95 -5.62 2.75
N ALA A 133 9.95 -6.15 3.47
CA ALA A 133 9.79 -6.49 4.88
C ALA A 133 9.50 -5.28 5.79
N ARG A 134 9.90 -4.07 5.35
CA ARG A 134 9.80 -2.83 6.15
C ARG A 134 8.44 -2.13 6.03
N CYS A 135 7.82 -2.14 4.85
CA CYS A 135 6.55 -1.44 4.60
C CYS A 135 5.43 -2.32 4.03
N GLY A 136 5.71 -3.59 3.75
CA GLY A 136 4.74 -4.52 3.17
C GLY A 136 4.38 -4.27 1.71
N GLY A 137 5.09 -3.37 1.01
CA GLY A 137 4.82 -3.06 -0.39
C GLY A 137 5.15 -4.24 -1.31
N HIS A 138 4.28 -4.49 -2.30
CA HIS A 138 4.47 -5.52 -3.32
C HIS A 138 5.70 -5.23 -4.19
N LEU A 139 6.53 -6.25 -4.38
CA LEU A 139 7.74 -6.19 -5.19
C LEU A 139 7.61 -7.04 -6.45
N GLY A 140 7.12 -8.28 -6.31
CA GLY A 140 7.00 -9.24 -7.41
C GLY A 140 6.85 -10.65 -6.86
N HIS A 141 7.52 -11.63 -7.46
CA HIS A 141 7.46 -13.04 -7.07
C HIS A 141 8.83 -13.70 -7.06
N VAL A 142 8.95 -14.80 -6.31
CA VAL A 142 10.15 -15.65 -6.29
C VAL A 142 9.84 -17.04 -6.86
N PHE A 143 10.77 -17.55 -7.66
CA PHE A 143 10.65 -18.83 -8.37
C PHE A 143 11.88 -19.72 -8.12
N PRO A 144 11.75 -21.05 -8.11
CA PRO A 144 12.85 -22.00 -7.90
C PRO A 144 13.61 -22.35 -9.20
N ASP A 145 13.78 -21.38 -10.09
CA ASP A 145 14.43 -21.53 -11.40
C ASP A 145 15.56 -20.52 -11.61
N GLY A 146 16.20 -20.12 -10.50
CA GLY A 146 17.35 -19.22 -10.52
C GLY A 146 18.69 -19.94 -10.68
N PRO A 147 19.78 -19.18 -10.83
CA PRO A 147 21.13 -19.73 -10.88
C PRO A 147 21.61 -20.18 -9.50
N GLU A 148 22.71 -20.95 -9.50
CA GLU A 148 23.55 -21.13 -8.32
C GLU A 148 24.02 -19.76 -7.77
N PRO A 149 24.23 -19.61 -6.44
CA PRO A 149 24.24 -20.67 -5.42
C PRO A 149 22.88 -20.94 -4.74
N THR A 150 21.82 -20.20 -5.10
CA THR A 150 20.53 -20.27 -4.38
C THR A 150 19.49 -21.09 -5.11
N GLY A 151 19.57 -21.20 -6.43
CA GLY A 151 18.50 -21.77 -7.26
C GLY A 151 17.24 -20.91 -7.30
N LEU A 152 17.27 -19.70 -6.73
CA LEU A 152 16.10 -18.82 -6.61
C LEU A 152 16.18 -17.67 -7.59
N ARG A 153 15.05 -17.29 -8.16
CA ARG A 153 14.87 -16.11 -9.00
C ARG A 153 13.84 -15.19 -8.39
N TYR A 154 14.30 -14.09 -7.80
CA TYR A 154 13.47 -12.97 -7.39
C TYR A 154 13.18 -12.12 -8.62
N CYS A 155 11.97 -12.25 -9.18
CA CYS A 155 11.49 -11.53 -10.34
C CYS A 155 10.68 -10.31 -9.89
N ILE A 156 11.28 -9.12 -9.98
CA ILE A 156 10.82 -7.93 -9.26
C ILE A 156 10.43 -6.83 -10.26
N ASN A 157 9.29 -6.20 -10.04
CA ASN A 157 8.87 -5.04 -10.83
C ASN A 157 9.89 -3.90 -10.66
N SER A 158 10.34 -3.33 -11.77
CA SER A 158 11.23 -2.17 -11.75
C SER A 158 10.58 -0.98 -11.05
N ALA A 159 9.28 -0.74 -11.24
CA ALA A 159 8.56 0.34 -10.57
C ALA A 159 8.56 0.19 -9.03
N SER A 160 8.73 -1.01 -8.49
CA SER A 160 8.85 -1.23 -7.04
C SER A 160 10.23 -0.85 -6.48
N LEU A 161 11.18 -0.51 -7.35
CA LEU A 161 12.57 -0.24 -7.01
C LEU A 161 12.94 1.23 -7.26
N LYS A 162 13.98 1.67 -6.55
CA LYS A 162 14.79 2.86 -6.84
C LYS A 162 16.25 2.43 -6.84
N PHE A 163 17.05 2.94 -7.76
CA PHE A 163 18.47 2.60 -7.82
C PHE A 163 19.32 3.69 -7.16
N LYS A 164 20.27 3.27 -6.32
CA LYS A 164 21.33 4.12 -5.78
C LYS A 164 22.66 3.57 -6.28
N LYS A 165 23.33 4.31 -7.15
CA LYS A 165 24.69 4.01 -7.61
C LYS A 165 25.68 4.09 -6.45
N ASP A 166 26.67 3.21 -6.46
CA ASP A 166 27.79 3.24 -5.52
C ASP A 166 28.72 4.45 -5.73
#